data_AF-A0A484MN21-F1
#
_entry.id   AF-A0A484MN21-F1
#
_cell.length_a   1.000
_cell.length_b   1.000
_cell.length_c   1.000
_cell.angle_alpha   90.00
_cell.angle_beta   90.00
_cell.angle_gamma   90.00
#
_symmetry.space_group_name_H-M   'P 1'
#
loop_
_entity.id
_entity.type
_entity.pdbx_description
1 polymer ?
#
loop_
_entity_poly.entity_id
_entity_poly.type
_entity_poly.pdbx_seq_one_letter_code
_entity_poly.pdbx_strand_id
1 'polypeptide(L)' 'MTKEEAEKLVVKAVSLAIARDGASGGVVRTVTINSEGVERKFFPGDTLPLWHEEIEAHESLLDILAAGNPEPMVG' A
#
# COMPACT_ATOMS: atom_id res chain seq x y z
N MET A 1 6.01 -17.30 -14.82
CA MET A 1 5.32 -16.27 -14.03
C MET A 1 3.89 -16.19 -14.55
N THR A 2 2.92 -16.46 -13.69
CA THR A 2 1.51 -16.23 -14.00
C THR A 2 1.20 -14.73 -13.99
N LYS A 3 0.06 -14.34 -14.54
CA LYS A 3 -0.42 -12.96 -14.52
C LYS A 3 -0.50 -12.41 -13.08
N GLU A 4 -1.02 -13.21 -12.17
CA GLU A 4 -1.21 -12.86 -10.77
C GLU A 4 0.13 -12.74 -10.03
N GLU A 5 1.10 -13.61 -10.33
CA GLU A 5 2.46 -13.51 -9.79
C GLU A 5 3.16 -12.25 -10.27
N ALA A 6 3.02 -11.92 -11.56
CA ALA A 6 3.60 -10.70 -12.15
C ALA A 6 3.06 -9.45 -11.48
N GLU A 7 1.74 -9.38 -11.33
CA GLU A 7 1.08 -8.24 -10.73
C GLU A 7 1.50 -8.07 -9.26
N LYS A 8 1.49 -9.15 -8.48
CA LYS A 8 1.96 -9.12 -7.09
C LYS A 8 3.40 -8.67 -6.97
N LEU A 9 4.28 -9.15 -7.86
CA LEU A 9 5.68 -8.75 -7.91
C LEU A 9 5.83 -7.25 -8.19
N VAL A 10 5.11 -6.73 -9.18
CA VAL A 10 5.15 -5.31 -9.56
C VAL A 10 4.63 -4.42 -8.43
N VAL A 11 3.46 -4.74 -7.87
CA VAL A 11 2.89 -3.97 -6.75
C VAL A 11 3.85 -3.94 -5.56
N LYS A 12 4.46 -5.09 -5.22
CA LYS A 12 5.46 -5.21 -4.16
C LYS A 12 6.69 -4.33 -4.43
N ALA A 13 7.23 -4.37 -5.64
CA ALA A 13 8.42 -3.60 -6.01
C ALA A 13 8.18 -2.09 -6.00
N VAL A 14 7.03 -1.64 -6.52
CA VAL A 14 6.67 -0.21 -6.52
C VAL A 14 6.40 0.29 -5.10
N SER A 15 5.75 -0.53 -4.26
CA SER A 15 5.53 -0.17 -2.85
C SER A 15 6.86 0.03 -2.10
N LEU A 16 7.85 -0.83 -2.36
CA LEU A 16 9.19 -0.65 -1.80
C LEU A 16 9.90 0.63 -2.30
N ALA A 17 9.67 1.01 -3.56
CA ALA A 17 10.22 2.25 -4.11
C ALA A 17 9.58 3.48 -3.44
N ILE A 18 8.26 3.47 -3.24
CA ILE A 18 7.53 4.52 -2.49
C ILE A 18 8.12 4.69 -1.09
N ALA A 19 8.40 3.58 -0.39
CA ALA A 19 8.97 3.61 0.96
C ALA A 19 10.37 4.24 1.06
N ARG A 20 11.11 4.36 -0.05
CA ARG A 20 12.52 4.79 -0.07
C ARG A 20 12.77 6.08 -0.83
N ASP A 21 11.95 6.37 -1.84
CA ASP A 21 12.08 7.56 -2.66
C ASP A 21 10.98 8.56 -2.27
N GLY A 22 11.36 9.61 -1.54
CA GLY A 22 10.40 10.64 -1.08
C GLY A 22 9.75 11.47 -2.18
N ALA A 23 10.20 11.35 -3.44
CA ALA A 23 9.50 11.92 -4.59
C ALA A 23 8.38 11.00 -5.13
N SER A 24 8.40 9.72 -4.74
CA SER A 24 7.39 8.71 -5.06
C SER A 24 6.34 8.62 -3.94
N GLY A 25 5.10 8.25 -4.29
CA GLY A 25 4.05 8.05 -3.28
C GLY A 25 2.62 8.06 -3.81
N GLY A 26 1.67 8.02 -2.88
CA GLY A 26 0.23 8.07 -3.16
C GLY A 26 -0.36 6.69 -3.43
N VAL A 27 -0.35 6.25 -4.69
CA VAL A 27 -1.11 5.07 -5.15
C VAL A 27 -0.33 4.27 -6.18
N VAL A 28 -0.64 2.98 -6.33
CA VAL A 28 -0.10 2.15 -7.42
C VAL A 28 -1.18 1.90 -8.46
N ARG A 29 -0.86 2.19 -9.72
CA ARG A 29 -1.71 1.90 -10.88
C ARG A 29 -0.98 0.97 -11.82
N THR A 30 -1.54 -0.19 -12.12
CA THR A 30 -0.95 -1.16 -13.04
C THR A 30 -1.83 -1.35 -14.27
N VAL A 31 -1.19 -1.71 -15.38
CA VAL A 31 -1.85 -2.10 -16.61
C VAL A 31 -1.24 -3.40 -17.09
N THR A 32 -2.05 -4.45 -17.17
CA THR A 32 -1.66 -5.74 -17.73
C THR A 32 -2.12 -5.80 -19.18
N ILE A 33 -1.19 -6.07 -20.10
CA ILE A 33 -1.44 -6.14 -21.54
C ILE A 33 -1.04 -7.52 -22.03
N ASN A 34 -1.99 -8.27 -22.59
CA ASN A 34 -1.74 -9.61 -23.14
C ASN A 34 -2.64 -9.86 -24.38
N SER A 35 -2.65 -11.09 -24.91
CA SER A 35 -3.49 -11.46 -26.06
C SER A 35 -5.00 -11.38 -25.82
N GLU A 36 -5.43 -11.36 -24.56
CA GLU A 36 -6.85 -11.26 -24.17
C GLU A 36 -7.31 -9.80 -24.07
N GLY A 37 -6.36 -8.85 -24.03
CA GLY A 37 -6.62 -7.42 -24.05
C GLY A 37 -5.84 -6.65 -22.99
N VAL A 38 -6.49 -5.62 -22.45
CA VAL A 38 -5.91 -4.67 -21.50
C VAL A 38 -6.73 -4.64 -20.21
N GLU A 39 -6.10 -4.97 -19.09
CA GLU A 39 -6.68 -4.85 -17.77
C GLU A 39 -5.97 -3.76 -16.96
N ARG A 40 -6.73 -2.91 -16.29
CA ARG A 40 -6.21 -1.83 -15.44
C ARG A 40 -6.58 -2.10 -14.00
N LYS A 41 -5.64 -1.92 -13.08
CA LYS A 41 -5.89 -2.03 -11.64
C LYS A 41 -5.38 -0.82 -10.89
N PHE A 42 -6.07 -0.53 -9.81
CA PHE A 42 -5.81 0.57 -8.90
C PHE A 42 -5.65 0.01 -7.50
N PHE A 43 -4.53 0.33 -6.87
CA PHE A 43 -4.19 -0.05 -5.51
C PHE A 43 -4.06 1.23 -4.69
N PRO A 44 -5.04 1.51 -3.82
CA PRO A 44 -4.96 2.58 -2.83
C PRO A 44 -3.71 2.46 -1.96
N GLY A 45 -3.11 3.58 -1.55
CA GLY A 45 -1.86 3.60 -0.79
C GLY A 45 -1.93 2.88 0.56
N ASP A 46 -3.07 3.00 1.24
CA ASP A 46 -3.43 2.33 2.49
C ASP A 46 -3.58 0.80 2.35
N THR A 47 -3.68 0.28 1.13
CA THR A 47 -3.72 -1.17 0.84
C THR A 47 -2.37 -1.75 0.41
N LEU A 48 -1.34 -0.90 0.25
CA LEU A 48 -0.02 -1.33 -0.16
C LEU A 48 0.72 -1.98 1.02
N PRO A 49 1.60 -2.97 0.75
CA PRO A 49 2.45 -3.50 1.79
C PRO A 49 3.36 -2.41 2.34
N LEU A 50 3.40 -2.27 3.67
CA LEU A 50 4.31 -1.38 4.36
C LEU A 50 5.72 -1.95 4.38
N TRP A 51 6.72 -1.09 4.19
CA TRP A 51 8.13 -1.47 4.21
C TRP A 51 8.93 -0.69 5.27
N HIS A 52 9.78 -1.42 5.99
CA HIS A 52 10.74 -0.85 6.94
C HIS A 52 10.09 0.03 8.02
N GLU A 53 10.34 1.33 7.98
CA GLU A 53 9.92 2.33 8.97
C GLU A 53 8.70 3.14 8.47
N GLU A 54 8.05 2.70 7.38
CA GLU A 54 6.77 3.28 6.97
C GLU A 54 5.73 3.14 8.08
N ILE A 55 5.02 4.23 8.31
CA ILE A 55 3.92 4.31 9.26
C ILE A 55 2.63 3.99 8.51
N GLU A 56 1.68 3.35 9.18
CA GLU A 56 0.34 3.14 8.63
C GLU A 56 -0.29 4.47 8.18
N ALA A 57 -1.04 4.40 7.08
CA ALA A 57 -1.80 5.55 6.62
C ALA A 57 -2.92 5.85 7.63
N HIS A 58 -3.05 7.12 8.01
CA HIS A 58 -4.12 7.60 8.89
C HIS A 58 -4.89 8.72 8.19
N GLU A 59 -6.21 8.63 8.20
CA GLU A 59 -7.10 9.62 7.57
C GLU A 59 -7.17 10.91 8.41
N SER A 60 -6.99 10.79 9.73
CA SER A 60 -7.05 11.91 10.67
C SER A 60 -5.99 11.81 11.76
N LEU A 61 -5.53 12.97 12.25
CA LEU A 61 -4.73 13.07 13.47
C LEU A 61 -5.44 12.46 14.69
N LEU A 62 -6.78 12.44 14.69
CA LEU A 62 -7.56 11.83 15.76
C LEU A 62 -7.37 10.31 15.82
N ASP A 63 -7.16 9.64 14.68
CA ASP A 63 -6.97 8.19 14.62
C ASP A 63 -5.64 7.80 15.28
N ILE A 64 -4.61 8.62 15.07
CA ILE A 64 -3.29 8.46 15.70
C ILE A 64 -3.40 8.62 17.22
N LEU A 65 -4.14 9.62 17.68
CA LEU A 65 -4.33 9.89 19.11
C LEU A 65 -5.14 8.79 19.81
N ALA A 66 -6.12 8.20 19.12
CA ALA A 66 -6.91 7.09 19.64
C ALA A 66 -6.06 5.81 19.81
N ALA A 67 -5.13 5.52 18.88
CA ALA A 67 -4.26 4.35 18.96
C ALA A 67 -3.25 4.41 20.13
N GLY A 68 -2.90 5.60 20.61
CA GLY A 68 -1.96 5.81 21.71
C GLY A 68 -2.53 5.64 23.12
N ASN A 69 -3.85 5.48 23.27
CA ASN A 69 -4.50 5.46 24.57
C ASN A 69 -5.09 4.06 24.84
N PRO A 70 -4.35 3.13 25.47
CA PRO A 70 -4.92 1.84 25.85
C PRO A 70 -6.10 2.10 26.79
N GLU A 71 -7.26 1.51 26.48
CA GLU A 71 -8.42 1.59 27.37
C GLU A 71 -7.97 1.20 28.80
N PRO A 72 -8.39 1.94 29.84
CA PRO A 72 -8.11 1.52 31.19
C PRO A 72 -8.71 0.14 31.37
N MET A 73 -7.85 -0.86 31.61
CA MET A 73 -8.27 -2.23 31.89
C MET A 73 -9.24 -2.18 33.07
N VAL A 74 -10.54 -2.34 32.78
CA VAL A 74 -11.58 -2.43 33.79
C VAL A 74 -11.36 -3.75 34.52
N GLY A 75 -10.79 -3.65 35.72
CA GLY A 75 -10.66 -4.74 36.69
C GLY A 75 -11.95 -5.01 37.45
#